data_AF-V5G9L5-F1
#
_entry.id   AF-V5G9L5-F1
#
_cell.length_a   1.000
_cell.length_b   1.000
_cell.length_c   1.000
_cell.angle_alpha   90.00
_cell.angle_beta   90.00
_cell.angle_gamma   90.00
#
_symmetry.space_group_name_H-M   'P 1'
#
loop_
_entity.id
_entity.type
_entity.pdbx_description
1 polymer ?
#
loop_
_entity_poly.entity_id
_entity_poly.type
_entity_poly.pdbx_seq_one_letter_code
_entity_poly.pdbx_strand_id
1 'polypeptide(L)'
;FTWDALAISERLTIERGNEILISYLPLSHVAAQVVDIYITMTVGASVYFADKHALKGSLVNTMQEVQPTKFLAVPRVWEKIYEKMMQVASQNGYLKRSIATWAKAHALQYHINRIKG
;
A
#
# COMPACT_ATOMS: atom_id res chain seq x y z
N PHE A 1 -11.75 -17.31 -8.10
CA PHE A 1 -11.75 -15.98 -7.45
C PHE A 1 -12.33 -15.97 -6.04
N THR A 2 -13.50 -16.55 -5.75
CA THR A 2 -14.06 -16.55 -4.37
C THR A 2 -13.21 -17.36 -3.38
N TRP A 3 -12.78 -18.57 -3.77
CA TRP A 3 -11.83 -19.36 -2.97
C TRP A 3 -10.50 -18.61 -2.76
N ASP A 4 -9.96 -18.01 -3.82
CA ASP A 4 -8.71 -17.24 -3.76
C ASP A 4 -8.85 -16.04 -2.82
N ALA A 5 -9.96 -15.30 -2.90
CA ALA A 5 -10.24 -14.17 -2.03
C ALA A 5 -10.33 -14.60 -0.56
N LEU A 6 -10.99 -15.72 -0.25
CA LEU A 6 -11.03 -16.26 1.10
C LEU A 6 -9.64 -16.65 1.60
N ALA A 7 -8.90 -17.43 0.81
CA ALA A 7 -7.56 -17.88 1.18
C ALA A 7 -6.56 -16.73 1.34
N ILE A 8 -6.67 -15.67 0.51
CA ILE A 8 -5.87 -14.46 0.66
C ILE A 8 -6.26 -13.70 1.93
N SER A 9 -7.56 -13.57 2.21
CA SER A 9 -8.05 -12.84 3.39
C SER A 9 -7.59 -13.48 4.69
N GLU A 10 -7.58 -14.82 4.76
CA GLU A 10 -7.07 -15.57 5.90
C GLU A 10 -5.56 -15.39 6.07
N ARG A 11 -4.78 -15.46 4.98
CA ARG A 11 -3.31 -15.33 5.03
C ARG A 11 -2.82 -13.93 5.36
N LEU A 12 -3.54 -12.91 4.92
CA LEU A 12 -3.17 -11.50 5.14
C LEU A 12 -3.78 -10.90 6.41
N THR A 13 -4.42 -11.76 7.23
CA THR A 13 -5.14 -11.38 8.45
C THR A 13 -5.98 -10.12 8.21
N ILE A 14 -6.90 -10.23 7.24
CA ILE A 14 -7.82 -9.16 6.85
C ILE A 14 -8.99 -9.15 7.82
N GLU A 15 -9.25 -8.00 8.44
CA GLU A 15 -10.38 -7.81 9.35
C GLU A 15 -11.70 -7.72 8.58
N ARG A 16 -12.72 -8.46 9.02
CA ARG A 16 -14.03 -8.38 8.38
C ARG A 16 -14.74 -7.09 8.77
N GLY A 17 -15.29 -6.38 7.80
CA GLY A 17 -16.13 -5.19 7.98
C GLY A 17 -15.38 -3.87 8.20
N ASN A 18 -14.06 -3.89 8.36
CA ASN A 18 -13.28 -2.73 8.82
C ASN A 18 -12.14 -2.32 7.87
N GLU A 19 -11.94 -3.06 6.79
CA GLU A 19 -10.80 -2.83 5.90
C GLU A 19 -11.12 -1.74 4.86
N ILE A 20 -10.13 -0.90 4.59
CA ILE A 20 -10.18 0.20 3.64
C ILE A 20 -9.11 -0.04 2.58
N LEU A 21 -9.54 -0.23 1.33
CA LEU A 21 -8.69 -0.49 0.17
C LEU A 21 -8.77 0.65 -0.84
N ILE A 22 -7.75 0.77 -1.70
CA ILE A 22 -7.72 1.72 -2.81
C ILE A 22 -7.61 0.95 -4.13
N SER A 23 -8.58 1.15 -5.02
CA SER A 23 -8.55 0.69 -6.40
C SER A 23 -7.90 1.74 -7.29
N TYR A 24 -6.82 1.37 -7.99
CA TYR A 24 -6.12 2.24 -8.95
C TYR A 24 -5.70 1.53 -10.24
N LEU A 25 -5.93 0.21 -10.32
CA LEU A 25 -5.68 -0.59 -11.51
C LEU A 25 -6.96 -0.66 -12.36
N PRO A 26 -6.86 -0.81 -13.69
CA PRO A 26 -8.03 -1.07 -14.51
C PRO A 26 -8.77 -2.33 -14.04
N LEU A 27 -10.10 -2.30 -13.93
CA LEU A 27 -10.91 -3.46 -13.52
C LEU A 27 -10.86 -4.64 -14.52
N SER A 28 -10.32 -4.42 -15.72
CA SER A 28 -9.99 -5.50 -16.66
C SER A 28 -8.77 -6.33 -16.21
N HIS A 29 -7.98 -5.83 -15.26
CA HIS A 29 -6.80 -6.51 -14.74
C HIS A 29 -7.18 -7.50 -13.63
N VAL A 30 -6.66 -8.72 -13.68
CA VAL A 30 -7.01 -9.79 -12.71
C VAL A 30 -6.74 -9.38 -11.26
N ALA A 31 -5.63 -8.67 -10.99
CA ALA A 31 -5.34 -8.18 -9.64
C ALA A 31 -6.42 -7.22 -9.11
N ALA A 32 -6.96 -6.34 -9.98
CA ALA A 32 -8.02 -5.42 -9.61
C ALA A 32 -9.32 -6.18 -9.35
N GLN A 33 -9.65 -7.18 -10.18
CA GLN A 33 -10.84 -8.02 -9.94
C GLN A 33 -10.75 -8.74 -8.59
N VAL A 34 -9.61 -9.38 -8.30
CA VAL A 34 -9.44 -10.14 -7.05
C VAL A 34 -9.47 -9.22 -5.83
N VAL A 35 -8.70 -8.13 -5.83
CA VAL A 35 -8.59 -7.25 -4.65
C VAL A 35 -9.80 -6.34 -4.50
N ASP A 36 -10.15 -5.61 -5.55
CA ASP A 36 -11.11 -4.50 -5.45
C ASP A 36 -12.54 -5.02 -5.36
N ILE A 37 -12.82 -6.17 -5.99
CA ILE A 37 -14.16 -6.77 -6.04
C ILE A 37 -14.24 -7.97 -5.09
N TYR A 38 -13.53 -9.07 -5.38
CA TYR A 38 -13.79 -10.34 -4.68
C TYR A 38 -13.37 -10.30 -3.20
N ILE A 39 -12.19 -9.77 -2.87
CA ILE A 39 -11.75 -9.63 -1.47
C ILE A 39 -12.66 -8.65 -0.74
N THR A 40 -12.90 -7.47 -1.30
CA THR A 40 -13.78 -6.45 -0.71
C THR A 40 -15.16 -7.01 -0.36
N MET A 41 -15.79 -7.72 -1.29
CA MET A 41 -17.09 -8.37 -1.05
C MET A 41 -17.01 -9.50 -0.03
N THR A 42 -15.93 -10.29 -0.03
CA THR A 42 -15.76 -11.44 0.88
C THR A 42 -15.63 -11.00 2.33
N VAL A 43 -14.91 -9.91 2.59
CA VAL A 43 -14.65 -9.42 3.95
C VAL A 43 -15.54 -8.26 4.36
N GLY A 44 -16.33 -7.68 3.45
CA GLY A 44 -17.14 -6.48 3.72
C GLY A 44 -16.27 -5.23 3.89
N ALA A 45 -15.21 -5.09 3.09
CA ALA A 45 -14.34 -3.92 3.10
C ALA A 45 -14.95 -2.73 2.34
N SER A 46 -14.41 -1.54 2.55
CA SER A 46 -14.66 -0.36 1.74
C SER A 46 -13.56 -0.20 0.69
N VAL A 47 -13.94 0.08 -0.57
CA VAL A 47 -13.00 0.33 -1.66
C VAL A 47 -13.16 1.74 -2.20
N TYR A 48 -12.05 2.49 -2.22
CA TYR A 48 -11.98 3.84 -2.76
C TYR A 48 -11.35 3.80 -4.16
N PHE A 49 -12.08 4.25 -5.17
CA PHE A 49 -11.58 4.33 -6.54
C PHE A 49 -10.76 5.61 -6.70
N ALA A 50 -9.46 5.43 -6.94
CA ALA A 50 -8.56 6.53 -7.19
C ALA A 50 -8.85 7.20 -8.54
N ASP A 51 -8.49 8.48 -8.65
CA ASP A 51 -8.63 9.24 -9.89
C ASP A 51 -7.83 8.61 -11.06
N LYS A 52 -8.24 8.89 -12.30
CA LYS A 52 -7.59 8.41 -13.54
C LYS A 52 -6.09 8.74 -13.64
N HIS A 53 -5.61 9.71 -12.87
CA HIS A 53 -4.21 10.10 -12.78
C HIS A 53 -3.43 9.39 -11.66
N ALA A 54 -4.01 8.39 -10.99
CA ALA A 54 -3.39 7.66 -9.87
C ALA A 54 -1.96 7.20 -10.21
N LEU A 55 -1.82 6.44 -11.30
CA LEU A 55 -0.54 5.95 -11.79
C LEU A 55 0.38 7.06 -12.34
N LYS A 56 -0.12 8.28 -12.55
CA LYS A 56 0.65 9.46 -12.97
C LYS A 56 1.14 10.33 -11.80
N GLY A 57 0.82 9.96 -10.56
CA GLY A 57 1.39 10.58 -9.36
C GLY A 57 0.37 11.02 -8.32
N SER A 58 -0.94 10.99 -8.60
CA SER A 58 -1.95 11.38 -7.61
C SER A 58 -2.26 10.27 -6.58
N LEU A 59 -1.82 9.03 -6.82
CA LEU A 59 -2.09 7.90 -5.93
C LEU A 59 -1.60 8.13 -4.48
N VAL A 60 -0.47 8.82 -4.31
CA VAL A 60 0.06 9.15 -2.97
C VAL A 60 -0.88 10.10 -2.23
N ASN A 61 -1.49 11.05 -2.93
CA ASN A 61 -2.45 11.98 -2.33
C ASN A 61 -3.71 11.22 -1.88
N THR A 62 -4.22 10.32 -2.72
CA THR A 62 -5.34 9.45 -2.35
C THR A 62 -5.01 8.57 -1.14
N MET A 63 -3.79 8.03 -1.06
CA MET A 63 -3.36 7.26 0.12
C MET A 63 -3.31 8.11 1.40
N GLN A 64 -2.89 9.37 1.30
CA GLN A 64 -2.85 10.29 2.46
C GLN A 64 -4.25 10.69 2.95
N GLU A 65 -5.19 10.85 2.03
CA GLU A 65 -6.58 11.20 2.31
C GLU A 65 -7.36 10.01 2.87
N VAL A 66 -7.29 8.87 2.20
CA VAL A 66 -8.09 7.67 2.51
C VAL A 66 -7.51 6.85 3.66
N GLN A 67 -6.18 6.91 3.86
CA GLN A 67 -5.46 6.10 4.85
C GLN A 67 -5.84 4.61 4.80
N PRO A 68 -5.51 3.90 3.71
CA PRO A 68 -5.92 2.51 3.54
C PRO A 68 -5.32 1.62 4.64
N THR A 69 -6.10 0.67 5.13
CA THR A 69 -5.68 -0.30 6.15
C THR A 69 -4.75 -1.36 5.55
N LYS A 70 -4.99 -1.73 4.29
CA LYS A 70 -4.15 -2.63 3.49
C LYS A 70 -4.01 -2.06 2.09
N PHE A 71 -2.85 -2.26 1.48
CA PHE A 71 -2.57 -1.72 0.15
C PHE A 71 -1.80 -2.72 -0.71
N LEU A 72 -2.39 -3.07 -1.86
CA LEU A 72 -1.70 -3.83 -2.88
C LEU A 72 -0.97 -2.87 -3.83
N ALA A 73 0.35 -2.99 -3.90
CA ALA A 73 1.17 -2.23 -4.84
C ALA A 73 2.04 -3.12 -5.73
N VAL A 74 2.00 -2.85 -7.03
CA VAL A 74 2.94 -3.41 -8.00
C VAL A 74 4.32 -2.75 -7.84
N PRO A 75 5.42 -3.40 -8.29
CA PRO A 75 6.79 -2.87 -8.09
C PRO A 75 6.97 -1.41 -8.49
N ARG A 76 6.39 -1.00 -9.63
CA ARG A 76 6.50 0.38 -10.13
C ARG A 76 5.89 1.43 -9.19
N VAL A 77 4.88 1.07 -8.40
CA VAL A 77 4.30 1.98 -7.40
C VAL A 77 5.29 2.21 -6.25
N TRP A 78 5.92 1.14 -5.76
CA TRP A 78 6.95 1.23 -4.72
C TRP A 78 8.16 2.05 -5.18
N GLU A 79 8.61 1.85 -6.43
CA GLU A 79 9.68 2.65 -7.04
C GLU A 79 9.35 4.15 -7.02
N LYS A 80 8.13 4.53 -7.44
CA LYS A 80 7.70 5.93 -7.45
C LYS A 80 7.62 6.54 -6.05
N ILE A 81 7.13 5.78 -5.07
CA ILE A 81 7.12 6.22 -3.67
C ILE A 81 8.55 6.47 -3.20
N TYR A 82 9.48 5.56 -3.50
CA TYR A 82 10.89 5.70 -3.16
C TYR A 82 11.54 6.92 -3.84
N GLU A 83 11.33 7.10 -5.14
CA GLU A 83 11.80 8.26 -5.90
C GLU A 83 11.31 9.57 -5.25
N LYS A 84 10.03 9.64 -4.87
CA LYS A 84 9.46 10.80 -4.19
C LYS A 84 10.06 11.03 -2.81
N MET A 85 10.28 9.97 -2.03
CA MET A 85 10.95 10.05 -0.74
C MET A 85 12.39 10.56 -0.88
N MET A 86 13.12 10.14 -1.91
CA MET A 86 14.48 10.62 -2.18
C MET A 86 14.50 12.08 -2.61
N GLN A 87 13.53 12.52 -3.42
CA GLN A 87 13.37 13.92 -3.77
C GLN A 87 13.12 14.80 -2.53
N VAL A 88 12.28 14.36 -1.60
CA VAL A 88 12.04 15.09 -0.34
C VAL A 88 13.29 15.04 0.55
N ALA A 89 14.00 13.91 0.59
CA ALA A 89 15.21 13.77 1.38
C ALA A 89 16.37 14.65 0.89
N SER A 90 16.49 14.90 -0.42
CA SER A 90 17.54 15.76 -0.96
C SER A 90 17.35 17.25 -0.60
N GLN A 91 16.12 17.66 -0.26
CA GLN A 91 15.79 19.01 0.20
C GLN A 91 16.01 19.20 1.71
N ASN A 92 16.29 18.13 2.46
CA ASN A 92 16.47 18.18 3.90
C ASN A 92 17.89 18.60 4.29
N GLY A 93 18.01 19.48 5.29
CA GLY A 93 19.29 19.80 5.92
C GLY A 93 19.89 18.62 6.69
N TYR A 94 21.17 18.74 7.07
CA TYR A 94 21.95 17.67 7.71
C TYR A 94 21.25 17.00 8.89
N LEU A 95 20.66 17.78 9.81
CA LEU A 95 19.98 17.24 10.99
C LEU A 95 18.80 16.33 10.63
N LYS A 96 17.91 16.79 9.74
CA LYS A 96 16.75 16.00 9.28
C LYS A 96 17.19 14.73 8.57
N ARG A 97 18.25 14.80 7.75
CA ARG A 97 18.80 13.63 7.05
C ARG A 97 19.37 12.60 8.02
N SER A 98 20.08 13.01 9.06
CA SER A 98 20.63 12.10 10.08
C SER A 98 19.52 11.37 10.83
N ILE A 99 18.48 12.09 11.28
CA ILE A 99 17.32 11.51 11.96
C ILE A 99 16.60 10.51 11.05
N ALA A 100 16.33 10.90 9.80
CA ALA A 100 15.67 10.02 8.83
C ALA A 100 16.51 8.75 8.53
N THR A 101 17.83 8.86 8.49
CA THR A 101 18.73 7.72 8.25
C THR A 101 18.72 6.75 9.43
N TRP A 102 18.81 7.29 10.66
CA TRP A 102 18.69 6.49 11.88
C TRP A 102 17.34 5.76 11.96
N ALA A 103 16.23 6.49 11.71
CA ALA A 103 14.90 5.91 11.74
C ALA A 103 14.71 4.78 10.72
N LYS A 104 15.24 4.95 9.50
CA LYS A 104 15.25 3.89 8.48
C LYS A 104 16.04 2.66 8.91
N ALA A 105 17.23 2.85 9.49
CA ALA A 105 18.06 1.74 9.96
C ALA A 105 17.36 0.95 11.08
N HIS A 106 16.77 1.65 12.05
CA HIS A 106 16.03 1.03 13.14
C HIS A 106 14.79 0.28 12.63
N ALA A 107 14.00 0.91 11.74
CA ALA A 107 12.84 0.27 11.12
C ALA A 107 13.23 -0.99 10.33
N LEU A 108 14.33 -0.94 9.56
CA LEU A 108 14.83 -2.09 8.83
C LEU A 108 15.21 -3.24 9.77
N GLN A 109 15.95 -2.94 10.84
CA GLN A 109 16.37 -3.95 11.82
C GLN A 109 15.16 -4.61 12.50
N TYR A 110 14.16 -3.82 12.90
CA TYR A 110 12.92 -4.35 13.48
C TYR A 110 12.20 -5.32 12.53
N HIS A 111 12.06 -4.95 11.25
CA HIS A 111 11.38 -5.81 10.27
C HIS A 111 12.19 -7.07 9.94
N ILE A 112 13.52 -6.97 9.82
CA ILE A 112 14.38 -8.14 9.62
C ILE A 112 14.26 -9.11 10.79
N ASN A 113 14.25 -8.62 12.02
CA ASN A 113 14.08 -9.47 13.19
C ASN A 113 12.71 -10.15 13.17
N ARG A 114 11.62 -9.41 12.93
CA ARG A 114 10.28 -9.98 12.80
C ARG A 114 10.14 -11.06 11.73
N ILE A 115 10.88 -10.94 10.62
CA ILE A 115 10.87 -11.95 9.55
C ILE A 115 11.65 -13.21 9.95
N LYS A 116 12.69 -13.07 10.77
CA LYS A 116 13.55 -14.18 11.21
C LYS A 116 12.94 -15.01 12.35
N GLY A 117 11.87 -14.54 12.99
CA GLY A 117 11.23 -15.15 14.16
C GLY A 117 11.72 -14.53 15.45
#